data_AF-A0A6A9T088-F1
#
_entry.id   AF-A0A6A9T088-F1
#
_cell.length_a   1.000
_cell.length_b   1.000
_cell.length_c   1.000
_cell.angle_alpha   90.00
_cell.angle_beta   90.00
_cell.angle_gamma   90.00
#
_symmetry.space_group_name_H-M   'P 1'
#
loop_
_entity.id
_entity.type
_entity.pdbx_description
1 polymer ?
#
loop_
_entity_poly.entity_id
_entity_poly.type
_entity_poly.pdbx_seq_one_letter_code
_entity_poly.pdbx_strand_id
1 'polypeptide(L)' 'PAECADSFSSFEDSIRQVMSYVDREYLSSDGRYYVEPTLAGMNQNYATDDRWANKIADIYNRLVATL' A
#
# COMPACT_ATOMS: atom_id res chain seq x y z
N PRO A 1 14.67 -15.84 -6.10
CA PRO A 1 14.13 -14.48 -5.82
C PRO A 1 13.12 -13.94 -6.85
N ALA A 2 13.29 -14.20 -8.15
CA ALA A 2 12.37 -13.75 -9.20
C ALA A 2 11.08 -14.59 -9.30
N GLU A 3 11.01 -15.71 -8.58
CA GLU A 3 9.88 -16.65 -8.61
C GLU A 3 8.67 -16.24 -7.75
N CYS A 4 8.78 -15.14 -7.00
CA CYS A 4 7.68 -14.59 -6.19
C CYS A 4 7.16 -13.23 -6.73
N ALA A 5 7.57 -12.84 -7.94
CA ALA A 5 7.14 -11.59 -8.56
C ALA A 5 5.98 -11.85 -9.53
N ASP A 6 4.90 -11.10 -9.37
CA ASP A 6 3.79 -11.13 -10.32
C ASP A 6 4.15 -10.35 -11.59
N SER A 7 3.73 -10.87 -12.74
CA SER A 7 3.75 -10.13 -14.00
C SER A 7 2.40 -9.42 -14.20
N PHE A 8 2.47 -8.18 -14.67
CA PHE A 8 1.29 -7.39 -15.02
C PHE A 8 1.21 -7.19 -16.53
N SER A 9 -0.01 -7.11 -17.06
CA SER A 9 -0.24 -6.95 -18.50
C SER A 9 0.13 -5.54 -19.00
N SER A 10 0.10 -4.55 -18.11
CA SER A 10 0.50 -3.17 -18.36
C SER A 10 0.83 -2.44 -17.06
N PHE A 11 1.36 -1.23 -17.17
CA PHE A 11 1.56 -0.36 -16.01
C PHE A 11 0.25 0.07 -15.34
N GLU A 12 -0.81 0.28 -16.13
CA GLU A 12 -2.11 0.66 -15.58
C GLU A 12 -2.77 -0.51 -14.84
N ASP A 13 -2.60 -1.72 -15.36
CA ASP A 13 -3.05 -2.96 -14.75
C ASP A 13 -2.36 -3.22 -13.39
N SER A 14 -1.05 -2.96 -13.29
CA SER A 14 -0.33 -3.09 -12.02
C SER A 14 -0.87 -2.13 -10.95
N ILE A 15 -1.19 -0.89 -11.33
CA ILE A 15 -1.79 0.08 -10.40
C ILE A 15 -3.15 -0.44 -9.92
N ARG A 16 -4.04 -0.85 -10.83
CA ARG A 16 -5.39 -1.33 -10.46
C ARG A 16 -5.31 -2.55 -9.54
N GLN A 17 -4.45 -3.50 -9.87
CA GLN A 17 -4.33 -4.75 -9.12
C GLN A 17 -3.77 -4.52 -7.72
N VAL A 18 -2.75 -3.68 -7.58
CA VAL A 18 -2.16 -3.32 -6.27
C VAL A 18 -3.16 -2.52 -5.43
N MET A 19 -3.87 -1.55 -6.02
CA MET A 19 -4.89 -0.77 -5.30
C MET A 19 -6.02 -1.65 -4.78
N SER A 20 -6.53 -2.56 -5.60
CA SER A 20 -7.57 -3.51 -5.18
C SER A 20 -7.09 -4.46 -4.07
N TYR A 21 -5.84 -4.90 -4.14
CA TYR A 21 -5.23 -5.75 -3.11
C TYR A 21 -5.10 -5.00 -1.76
N VAL A 22 -4.62 -3.75 -1.79
CA VAL A 22 -4.51 -2.90 -0.59
C VAL A 22 -5.89 -2.67 0.03
N ASP A 23 -6.88 -2.32 -0.78
CA ASP A 23 -8.25 -2.09 -0.33
C ASP A 23 -8.84 -3.32 0.38
N ARG A 24 -8.74 -4.49 -0.27
CA ARG A 24 -9.30 -5.74 0.25
C ARG A 24 -8.56 -6.26 1.48
N GLU A 25 -7.22 -6.28 1.45
CA GLU A 25 -6.47 -7.02 2.46
C GLU A 25 -6.07 -6.17 3.67
N TYR A 26 -5.96 -4.85 3.50
CA TYR A 26 -5.42 -3.96 4.54
C TYR A 26 -6.42 -2.91 5.03
N LEU A 27 -7.34 -2.44 4.18
CA LEU A 27 -8.27 -1.36 4.54
C LEU A 27 -9.67 -1.86 4.90
N SER A 28 -10.10 -3.00 4.35
CA SER A 28 -11.38 -3.63 4.67
C SER A 28 -11.30 -4.38 6.00
N SER A 29 -12.32 -4.26 6.86
CA SER A 29 -12.30 -4.82 8.23
C SER A 29 -12.24 -6.35 8.29
N ASP A 30 -12.59 -7.02 7.19
CA ASP A 30 -12.50 -8.47 6.99
C ASP A 30 -11.21 -8.89 6.25
N GLY A 31 -10.35 -7.94 5.90
CA GLY A 31 -9.09 -8.16 5.21
C GLY A 31 -8.06 -8.91 6.06
N ARG A 32 -7.22 -9.73 5.42
CA ARG A 32 -6.28 -10.62 6.10
C ARG A 32 -5.28 -9.89 7.00
N TYR A 33 -4.89 -8.67 6.64
CA TYR A 33 -3.86 -7.89 7.31
C TYR A 33 -4.42 -6.63 7.97
N TYR A 34 -5.74 -6.53 8.08
CA TYR A 34 -6.42 -5.39 8.66
C TYR A 34 -6.05 -5.21 10.13
N VAL A 35 -5.73 -3.97 10.50
CA VAL A 35 -5.59 -3.53 11.90
C VAL A 35 -6.44 -2.28 12.12
N GLU A 36 -6.26 -1.27 11.26
CA GLU A 36 -7.05 -0.04 11.17
C GLU A 36 -6.87 0.51 9.75
N PRO A 37 -7.86 1.18 9.12
CA PRO A 37 -7.73 1.72 7.77
C PRO A 37 -6.92 3.03 7.75
N THR A 38 -5.73 3.00 8.33
CA THR A 38 -4.77 4.11 8.42
C THR A 38 -3.41 3.64 7.92
N LEU A 39 -2.54 4.58 7.49
CA LEU A 39 -1.15 4.23 7.13
C LEU A 39 -0.41 3.56 8.30
N ALA A 40 -0.70 3.95 9.54
CA ALA A 40 -0.13 3.33 10.73
C ALA A 40 -0.63 1.89 10.93
N GLY A 41 -1.93 1.64 10.72
CA GLY A 41 -2.52 0.30 10.76
C GLY A 41 -1.92 -0.62 9.69
N MET A 42 -1.81 -0.13 8.45
CA MET A 42 -1.17 -0.87 7.36
C MET A 42 0.28 -1.23 7.69
N ASN A 43 1.05 -0.30 8.27
CA ASN A 43 2.48 -0.50 8.48
C ASN A 43 2.81 -1.73 9.34
N GLN A 44 1.90 -2.12 10.25
CA GLN A 44 2.11 -3.27 11.13
C GLN A 44 2.33 -4.59 10.37
N ASN A 45 1.72 -4.73 9.19
CA ASN A 45 1.77 -5.95 8.38
C ASN A 45 2.36 -5.73 6.98
N TYR A 46 2.39 -4.49 6.49
CA TYR A 46 2.78 -4.19 5.10
C TYR A 46 4.30 -4.12 4.91
N ALA A 47 5.03 -3.58 5.87
CA ALA A 47 6.46 -3.34 5.75
C ALA A 47 7.18 -3.58 7.08
N THR A 48 8.43 -4.05 7.00
CA THR A 48 9.31 -4.17 8.17
C THR A 48 9.96 -2.84 8.57
N ASP A 49 9.73 -1.77 7.81
CA ASP A 49 10.27 -0.44 8.08
C ASP A 49 9.28 0.35 8.92
N ASP A 50 9.60 0.55 10.20
CA ASP A 50 8.78 1.31 11.15
C ASP A 50 8.45 2.74 10.68
N ARG A 51 9.22 3.30 9.73
CA ARG A 51 8.99 4.64 9.16
C ARG A 51 8.21 4.65 7.85
N TRP A 52 7.75 3.51 7.34
CA TRP A 52 7.05 3.43 6.06
C TRP A 52 5.83 4.36 6.01
N ALA A 53 4.98 4.35 7.04
CA ALA A 53 3.78 5.21 7.09
C ALA A 53 4.13 6.70 6.94
N ASN A 54 5.17 7.16 7.65
CA ASN A 54 5.63 8.56 7.60
C ASN A 54 6.19 8.92 6.22
N LYS A 55 6.96 8.01 5.60
CA LYS A 55 7.52 8.24 4.26
C LYS A 55 6.41 8.37 3.20
N ILE A 56 5.37 7.55 3.28
CA ILE A 56 4.21 7.66 2.38
C ILE A 56 3.47 8.98 2.59
N ALA A 57 3.21 9.36 3.86
CA ALA A 57 2.58 10.64 4.18
C ALA A 57 3.41 11.84 3.67
N ASP A 58 4.73 11.79 3.80
CA ASP A 58 5.63 12.84 3.28
C ASP A 58 5.55 12.99 1.76
N ILE A 59 5.44 11.87 1.02
CA ILE A 59 5.26 11.91 -0.44
C ILE A 59 3.93 12.59 -0.78
N TYR A 60 2.84 12.19 -0.13
CA TYR A 60 1.53 12.79 -0.34
C TYR A 60 1.55 14.30 -0.06
N ASN A 61 2.12 14.71 1.07
CA ASN A 61 2.21 16.13 1.44
C ASN A 61 3.00 16.95 0.41
N ARG A 62 4.07 16.40 -0.16
CA ARG A 62 4.83 17.07 -1.24
C ARG A 62 4.00 17.21 -2.51
N LEU A 63 3.23 16.19 -2.89
CA LEU A 63 2.36 16.26 -4.06
C LEU A 63 1.28 17.33 -3.89
N VAL A 64 0.64 17.38 -2.73
CA VAL A 64 -0.41 18.38 -2.46
C VAL A 64 0.16 19.79 -2.33
N ALA A 65 1.38 19.96 -1.79
CA ALA A 65 2.03 21.26 -1.71
C ALA A 65 2.49 21.82 -3.08
N THR A 66 2.53 20.98 -4.12
CA THR A 66 2.86 21.38 -5.49
C THR A 66 1.63 21.67 -6.37
N LEU A 67 0.42 21.53 -5.81
CA LEU A 67 -0.85 21.89 -6.44
C LEU A 67 -1.28 23.31 -6.03
#